data_AF-A0A7Y2TJI8-F1
#
_entry.id   AF-A0A7Y2TJI8-F1
#
_cell.length_a   1.000
_cell.length_b   1.000
_cell.length_c   1.000
_cell.angle_alpha   90.00
_cell.angle_beta   90.00
_cell.angle_gamma   90.00
#
_symmetry.space_group_name_H-M   'P 1'
#
loop_
_entity.id
_entity.type
_entity.pdbx_description
1 polymer ?
#
loop_
_entity_poly.entity_id
_entity_poly.type
_entity_poly.pdbx_seq_one_letter_code
_entity_poly.pdbx_strand_id
1 'polypeptide(L)'
;MEKKECQYCLSEIPIKAQKCKFCLEWQEDKNLQDLSNEKFSTGYNLTLNLKEPFQYSIVKWTKFHYLISVFVFSLFIFAFVQLLWYLLDEDKIYLLSFLAYTFQMMIVWGALIWMYKVIDKNFLEFLKISSLDEKTMTSKLLIYQDLIFSRKFSIWIGILIGLIASVGDFLVGTPFHSLEAKLVYATFQFITMFFAGAAIFSMVIFSFFIYTISKESDLQTLDLDKKNTINYIGSIHLKSAMITIVPFFLGVVAKFIGDWSWEFLIILWYSSFAILIIFYIYWPMLNIHNLMQTDVDNQVLKVKLKIQKKLKELDSYPSSRNFMKLNELRDLENKLSSQNTWPFDLKSISAAFVAIIFPILLIIIDKIWSI
;
A
#
# COMPACT_ATOMS: atom_id res chain seq x y z
N MET A 1 -22.38 -2.70 24.70
CA MET A 1 -21.69 -1.47 24.28
C MET A 1 -21.60 -1.53 22.76
N GLU A 2 -22.21 -0.59 22.04
CA GLU A 2 -22.20 -0.61 20.57
C GLU A 2 -20.78 -0.37 20.04
N LYS A 3 -20.40 -1.13 19.00
CA LYS A 3 -19.06 -1.12 18.40
C LYS A 3 -19.14 -0.69 16.93
N LYS A 4 -18.11 0.01 16.44
CA LYS A 4 -17.86 0.30 15.02
C LYS A 4 -16.48 -0.24 14.62
N GLU A 5 -16.26 -0.49 13.34
CA GLU A 5 -14.92 -0.83 12.83
C GLU A 5 -14.14 0.44 12.49
N CYS A 6 -12.88 0.51 12.94
CA CYS A 6 -11.96 1.57 12.56
C CYS A 6 -11.85 1.71 11.02
N GLN A 7 -11.86 2.93 10.50
CA GLN A 7 -11.71 3.20 9.05
C GLN A 7 -10.34 2.78 8.49
N TYR A 8 -9.30 2.74 9.32
CA TYR A 8 -7.92 2.52 8.88
C TYR A 8 -7.43 1.10 9.15
N CYS A 9 -7.67 0.59 10.36
CA CYS A 9 -7.17 -0.72 10.78
C CYS A 9 -8.25 -1.78 10.99
N LEU A 10 -9.52 -1.43 10.73
CA LEU A 10 -10.68 -2.33 10.76
C LEU A 10 -10.94 -3.00 12.13
N SER A 11 -10.20 -2.62 13.17
CA SER A 11 -10.40 -3.13 14.51
C SER A 11 -11.71 -2.64 15.11
N GLU A 12 -12.37 -3.48 15.90
CA GLU A 12 -13.57 -3.10 16.66
C GLU A 12 -13.23 -2.05 17.72
N ILE A 13 -13.83 -0.87 17.59
CA ILE A 13 -13.70 0.24 18.52
C ILE A 13 -15.09 0.69 19.01
N PRO A 14 -15.20 1.32 20.19
CA PRO A 14 -16.46 1.89 20.65
C PRO A 14 -17.01 2.92 19.65
N ILE A 15 -18.34 2.99 19.46
CA ILE A 15 -18.94 3.97 18.52
C ILE A 15 -18.52 5.41 18.81
N LYS A 16 -18.41 5.77 20.10
CA LYS A 16 -17.99 7.10 20.58
C LYS A 16 -16.48 7.35 20.49
N ALA A 17 -15.67 6.40 20.03
CA ALA A 17 -14.24 6.59 19.91
C ALA A 17 -13.92 7.53 18.73
N GLN A 18 -13.37 8.70 19.03
CA GLN A 18 -12.84 9.66 18.06
C GLN A 18 -11.42 9.31 17.60
N LYS A 19 -10.72 8.44 18.33
CA LYS A 19 -9.38 7.97 17.95
C LYS A 19 -9.30 6.47 18.14
N CYS A 20 -8.79 5.77 17.13
CA CYS A 20 -8.63 4.32 17.22
C CYS A 20 -7.52 3.98 18.21
N LYS A 21 -7.81 3.14 19.20
CA LYS A 21 -6.79 2.69 20.17
C LYS A 21 -5.69 1.82 19.55
N PHE A 22 -5.96 1.19 18.41
CA PHE A 22 -5.04 0.24 17.77
C PHE A 22 -4.08 0.90 16.78
N CYS A 23 -4.61 1.78 15.91
CA CYS A 23 -3.79 2.46 14.90
C CYS A 23 -3.55 3.94 15.19
N LEU A 24 -4.11 4.47 16.29
CA LEU A 24 -3.97 5.87 16.71
C LEU A 24 -4.50 6.90 15.71
N GLU A 25 -5.23 6.45 14.68
CA GLU A 25 -5.83 7.34 13.69
C GLU A 25 -7.15 7.91 14.21
N TRP A 26 -7.37 9.20 13.93
CA TRP A 26 -8.63 9.87 14.21
C TRP A 26 -9.73 9.29 13.32
N GLN A 27 -10.88 9.00 13.91
CA GLN A 27 -12.07 8.53 13.21
C GLN A 27 -12.92 9.75 12.91
N GLU A 28 -13.36 9.91 11.67
CA GLU A 28 -14.30 10.97 11.33
C GLU A 28 -15.63 10.77 12.09
N ASP A 29 -16.18 11.86 12.63
CA ASP A 29 -17.46 11.83 13.34
C ASP A 29 -18.58 11.54 12.35
N LYS A 30 -19.41 10.52 12.65
CA LYS A 30 -20.57 10.14 11.81
C LYS A 30 -21.52 11.31 11.51
N ASN A 31 -21.56 12.32 12.38
CA ASN A 31 -22.38 13.52 12.16
C ASN A 31 -21.94 14.36 10.94
N LEU A 32 -20.70 14.25 10.47
CA LEU A 32 -20.24 14.84 9.21
C LEU A 32 -20.57 13.98 7.98
N GLN A 33 -20.70 12.66 8.16
CA GLN A 33 -21.21 11.76 7.11
C GLN A 33 -22.70 12.00 6.83
N ASP A 34 -23.53 12.24 7.85
CA ASP A 34 -24.95 12.52 7.62
C ASP A 34 -25.19 13.87 6.92
N LEU A 35 -24.37 14.89 7.21
CA LEU A 35 -24.40 16.20 6.53
C LEU A 35 -23.80 16.19 5.11
N SER A 36 -22.89 15.26 4.81
CA SER A 36 -22.37 15.06 3.44
C SER A 36 -23.26 14.13 2.62
N ASN A 37 -23.98 13.20 3.27
CA ASN A 37 -24.97 12.33 2.63
C ASN A 37 -26.25 13.10 2.23
N GLU A 38 -26.64 14.16 2.96
CA GLU A 38 -27.78 15.00 2.56
C GLU A 38 -27.51 15.87 1.31
N LYS A 39 -26.25 16.07 0.91
CA LYS A 39 -25.90 16.73 -0.37
C LYS A 39 -25.55 15.76 -1.50
N PHE A 40 -25.43 14.46 -1.22
CA PHE A 40 -25.22 13.39 -2.21
C PHE A 40 -26.50 12.57 -2.42
N SER A 41 -27.67 13.22 -2.41
CA SER A 41 -28.92 12.62 -2.86
C SER A 41 -28.99 12.56 -4.40
N THR A 42 -28.04 11.88 -5.04
CA THR A 42 -28.12 11.46 -6.44
C THR A 42 -28.36 9.96 -6.51
N GLY A 43 -29.62 9.55 -6.25
CA GLY A 43 -30.34 8.50 -6.98
C GLY A 43 -29.82 7.06 -7.09
N TYR A 44 -28.62 6.71 -6.62
CA TYR A 44 -28.09 5.35 -6.76
C TYR A 44 -27.58 4.82 -5.40
N ASN A 45 -28.36 3.93 -4.78
CA ASN A 45 -27.84 2.98 -3.80
C ASN A 45 -26.92 2.00 -4.54
N LEU A 46 -25.69 2.41 -4.81
CA LEU A 46 -24.69 1.58 -5.44
C LEU A 46 -24.16 0.60 -4.40
N THR A 47 -24.88 -0.50 -4.18
CA THR A 47 -24.34 -1.67 -3.47
C THR A 47 -23.31 -2.32 -4.40
N LEU A 48 -22.07 -1.85 -4.34
CA LEU A 48 -20.94 -2.49 -5.00
C LEU A 48 -20.72 -3.86 -4.36
N ASN A 49 -21.01 -4.91 -5.11
CA ASN A 49 -20.59 -6.26 -4.76
C ASN A 49 -19.22 -6.51 -5.41
N LEU A 50 -18.15 -6.09 -4.74
CA LEU A 50 -16.79 -6.39 -5.22
C LEU A 50 -16.55 -7.89 -5.26
N LYS A 51 -15.87 -8.35 -6.32
CA LYS A 51 -15.39 -9.74 -6.39
C LYS A 51 -14.35 -9.97 -5.31
N GLU A 52 -14.67 -10.86 -4.39
CA GLU A 52 -13.76 -11.24 -3.31
C GLU A 52 -12.49 -11.88 -3.88
N PRO A 53 -11.29 -11.42 -3.44
CA PRO A 53 -10.04 -12.08 -3.82
C PRO A 53 -10.04 -13.53 -3.36
N PHE A 54 -9.35 -14.40 -4.11
CA PHE A 54 -9.34 -15.83 -3.79
C PHE A 54 -8.74 -16.08 -2.40
N GLN A 55 -7.76 -15.26 -2.01
CA GLN A 55 -7.14 -15.22 -0.69
C GLN A 55 -8.17 -15.07 0.43
N TYR A 56 -9.15 -14.18 0.25
CA TYR A 56 -10.21 -14.00 1.23
C TYR A 56 -11.18 -15.17 1.22
N SER A 57 -11.49 -15.72 0.04
CA SER A 57 -12.37 -16.89 -0.11
C SER A 57 -11.85 -18.10 0.66
N ILE A 58 -10.54 -18.31 0.72
CA ILE A 58 -9.90 -19.41 1.46
C ILE A 58 -10.11 -19.30 2.97
N VAL A 59 -10.20 -18.09 3.54
CA VAL A 59 -10.29 -17.91 5.01
C VAL A 59 -11.69 -17.53 5.52
N LYS A 60 -12.58 -17.07 4.64
CA LYS A 60 -13.91 -16.55 4.99
C LYS A 60 -14.79 -17.54 5.76
N TRP A 61 -14.63 -18.84 5.52
CA TRP A 61 -15.40 -19.91 6.17
C TRP A 61 -15.14 -20.07 7.68
N THR A 62 -14.01 -19.57 8.18
CA THR A 62 -13.55 -19.81 9.56
C THR A 62 -14.32 -19.04 10.63
N LYS A 63 -15.28 -18.17 10.28
CA LYS A 63 -16.04 -17.26 11.19
C LYS A 63 -15.19 -16.31 12.05
N PHE A 64 -13.86 -16.46 12.09
CA PHE A 64 -12.92 -15.60 12.79
C PHE A 64 -12.54 -14.37 11.97
N HIS A 65 -11.91 -13.39 12.62
CA HIS A 65 -11.29 -12.26 11.94
C HIS A 65 -10.21 -12.77 10.97
N TYR A 66 -10.20 -12.26 9.73
CA TYR A 66 -9.37 -12.78 8.64
C TYR A 66 -7.88 -12.92 8.98
N LEU A 67 -7.31 -11.98 9.76
CA LEU A 67 -5.91 -12.06 10.20
C LEU A 67 -5.64 -13.29 11.07
N ILE A 68 -6.57 -13.63 11.97
CA ILE A 68 -6.46 -14.82 12.83
C ILE A 68 -6.53 -16.06 11.97
N SER A 69 -7.46 -16.09 11.02
CA SER A 69 -7.61 -17.21 10.09
C SER A 69 -6.36 -17.42 9.25
N VAL A 70 -5.81 -16.36 8.64
CA VAL A 70 -4.56 -16.41 7.87
C VAL A 70 -3.41 -16.89 8.76
N PHE A 71 -3.28 -16.37 9.98
CA PHE A 71 -2.26 -16.82 10.93
C PHE A 71 -2.36 -18.32 11.24
N VAL A 72 -3.56 -18.81 11.54
CA VAL A 72 -3.82 -20.23 11.82
C VAL A 72 -3.47 -21.10 10.61
N PHE A 73 -3.86 -20.71 9.40
CA PHE A 73 -3.49 -21.44 8.18
C PHE A 73 -1.97 -21.45 7.95
N SER A 74 -1.31 -20.31 8.10
CA SER A 74 0.15 -20.23 7.97
C SER A 74 0.86 -21.11 9.00
N LEU A 75 0.37 -21.15 10.25
CA LEU A 75 0.90 -22.04 11.27
C LEU A 75 0.67 -23.51 10.95
N PHE A 76 -0.47 -23.89 10.39
CA PHE A 76 -0.70 -25.28 9.95
C PHE A 76 0.27 -25.69 8.84
N ILE A 77 0.52 -24.81 7.87
CA ILE A 77 1.52 -25.06 6.82
C ILE A 77 2.92 -25.21 7.43
N PHE A 78 3.30 -24.32 8.34
CA PHE A 78 4.59 -24.41 9.03
C PHE A 78 4.73 -25.68 9.87
N ALA A 79 3.70 -26.05 10.64
CA ALA A 79 3.69 -27.28 11.44
C ALA A 79 3.82 -28.52 10.55
N PHE A 80 3.17 -28.53 9.38
CA PHE A 80 3.31 -29.61 8.42
C PHE A 80 4.74 -29.72 7.87
N VAL A 81 5.34 -28.59 7.47
CA VAL A 81 6.75 -28.55 7.02
C VAL A 81 7.68 -28.99 8.15
N GLN A 82 7.44 -28.55 9.39
CA GLN A 82 8.22 -28.93 10.54
C GLN A 82 8.15 -30.45 10.81
N LEU A 83 6.95 -31.06 10.71
CA LEU A 83 6.78 -32.50 10.83
C LEU A 83 7.55 -33.26 9.75
N LEU A 84 7.47 -32.81 8.49
CA LEU A 84 8.24 -33.41 7.40
C LEU A 84 9.74 -33.26 7.63
N TRP A 85 10.19 -32.08 8.06
CA TRP A 85 11.61 -31.79 8.30
C TRP A 85 12.20 -32.63 9.44
N TYR A 86 11.43 -32.91 10.50
CA TYR A 86 11.88 -33.79 11.59
C TYR A 86 12.08 -35.24 11.18
N LEU A 87 11.49 -35.68 10.06
CA LEU A 87 11.71 -37.01 9.50
C LEU A 87 12.97 -37.07 8.62
N LEU A 88 13.58 -35.92 8.32
CA LEU A 88 14.78 -35.80 7.49
C LEU A 88 16.02 -35.62 8.37
N ASP A 89 17.16 -36.11 7.90
CA ASP A 89 18.45 -35.94 8.54
C ASP A 89 19.12 -34.63 8.08
N GLU A 90 18.45 -33.51 8.34
CA GLU A 90 18.88 -32.15 7.99
C GLU A 90 18.99 -31.27 9.23
N ASP A 91 19.77 -30.19 9.12
CA ASP A 91 19.93 -29.26 10.23
C ASP A 91 18.61 -28.59 10.61
N LYS A 92 18.36 -28.53 11.92
CA LYS A 92 17.14 -27.94 12.47
C LYS A 92 17.15 -26.42 12.42
N ILE A 93 18.31 -25.80 12.17
CA ILE A 93 18.44 -24.34 12.05
C ILE A 93 17.57 -23.78 10.91
N TYR A 94 17.38 -24.55 9.83
CA TYR A 94 16.53 -24.17 8.69
C TYR A 94 15.06 -23.97 9.05
N LEU A 95 14.57 -24.53 10.16
CA LEU A 95 13.22 -24.29 10.66
C LEU A 95 13.00 -22.82 11.03
N LEU A 96 14.03 -22.11 11.46
CA LEU A 96 13.95 -20.66 11.71
C LEU A 96 13.77 -19.88 10.40
N SER A 97 14.47 -20.27 9.33
CA SER A 97 14.25 -19.72 7.99
C SER A 97 12.83 -19.99 7.49
N PHE A 98 12.31 -21.21 7.68
CA PHE A 98 10.94 -21.54 7.30
C PHE A 98 9.89 -20.77 8.12
N LEU A 99 10.18 -20.50 9.39
CA LEU A 99 9.32 -19.65 10.22
C LEU A 99 9.29 -18.21 9.69
N ALA A 100 10.44 -17.65 9.29
CA ALA A 100 10.52 -16.33 8.68
C ALA A 100 9.73 -16.27 7.35
N TYR A 101 9.86 -17.28 6.48
CA TYR A 101 9.04 -17.40 5.26
C TYR A 101 7.55 -17.58 5.55
N THR A 102 7.19 -18.27 6.63
CA THR A 102 5.80 -18.40 7.07
C THR A 102 5.22 -17.05 7.46
N PHE A 103 5.98 -16.24 8.22
CA PHE A 103 5.56 -14.87 8.55
C PHE A 103 5.49 -14.00 7.30
N GLN A 104 6.43 -14.14 6.36
CA GLN A 104 6.39 -13.46 5.07
C GLN A 104 5.07 -13.77 4.35
N MET A 105 4.72 -15.06 4.17
CA MET A 105 3.47 -15.48 3.54
C MET A 105 2.24 -14.94 4.27
N MET A 106 2.22 -15.04 5.60
CA MET A 106 1.12 -14.55 6.43
C MET A 106 0.87 -13.05 6.21
N ILE A 107 1.93 -12.25 6.25
CA ILE A 107 1.83 -10.80 6.09
C ILE A 107 1.35 -10.47 4.69
N VAL A 108 1.91 -11.09 3.65
CA VAL A 108 1.49 -10.83 2.26
C VAL A 108 0.03 -11.23 2.01
N TRP A 109 -0.39 -12.39 2.51
CA TRP A 109 -1.78 -12.83 2.40
C TRP A 109 -2.71 -11.87 3.15
N GLY A 110 -2.38 -11.54 4.39
CA GLY A 110 -3.15 -10.57 5.20
C GLY A 110 -3.23 -9.19 4.54
N ALA A 111 -2.15 -8.73 3.91
CA ALA A 111 -2.06 -7.45 3.21
C ALA A 111 -3.08 -7.33 2.09
N LEU A 112 -3.26 -8.39 1.29
CA LEU A 112 -4.20 -8.37 0.18
C LEU A 112 -5.64 -8.29 0.64
N ILE A 113 -5.99 -9.04 1.68
CA ILE A 113 -7.33 -9.00 2.26
C ILE A 113 -7.58 -7.62 2.89
N TRP A 114 -6.57 -7.05 3.55
CA TRP A 114 -6.65 -5.69 4.08
C TRP A 114 -6.85 -4.66 2.97
N MET A 115 -6.05 -4.71 1.90
CA MET A 115 -6.16 -3.82 0.74
C MET A 115 -7.55 -3.90 0.10
N TYR A 116 -8.08 -5.10 -0.08
CA TYR A 116 -9.45 -5.32 -0.54
C TYR A 116 -10.48 -4.59 0.33
N LYS A 117 -10.45 -4.81 1.64
CA LYS A 117 -11.40 -4.17 2.56
C LYS A 117 -11.25 -2.65 2.61
N VAL A 118 -10.02 -2.14 2.50
CA VAL A 118 -9.75 -0.69 2.50
C VAL A 118 -10.25 -0.03 1.20
N ILE A 119 -10.03 -0.66 0.05
CA ILE A 119 -10.53 -0.14 -1.23
C ILE A 119 -12.05 -0.18 -1.27
N ASP A 120 -12.67 -1.28 -0.80
CA ASP A 120 -14.11 -1.44 -0.72
C ASP A 120 -14.77 -0.35 0.14
N LYS A 121 -14.26 -0.16 1.36
CA LYS A 121 -14.79 0.80 2.33
C LYS A 121 -14.64 2.26 1.88
N ASN A 122 -13.58 2.57 1.15
CA ASN A 122 -13.23 3.95 0.76
C ASN A 122 -13.51 4.23 -0.72
N PHE A 123 -14.32 3.40 -1.37
CA PHE A 123 -14.61 3.51 -2.80
C PHE A 123 -15.03 4.93 -3.24
N LEU A 124 -15.94 5.56 -2.49
CA LEU A 124 -16.45 6.90 -2.79
C LEU A 124 -15.35 7.96 -2.71
N GLU A 125 -14.37 7.79 -1.82
CA GLU A 125 -13.21 8.69 -1.72
C GLU A 125 -12.33 8.59 -2.97
N PHE A 126 -12.12 7.39 -3.52
CA PHE A 126 -11.40 7.25 -4.80
C PHE A 126 -12.12 7.94 -5.97
N LEU A 127 -13.45 7.99 -5.96
CA LEU A 127 -14.23 8.69 -6.99
C LEU A 127 -14.06 10.21 -6.92
N LYS A 128 -13.95 10.79 -5.71
CA LYS A 128 -13.88 12.24 -5.51
C LYS A 128 -12.61 12.90 -6.09
N ILE A 129 -11.53 12.14 -6.27
CA ILE A 129 -10.28 12.65 -6.86
C ILE A 129 -10.44 12.92 -8.35
N SER A 130 -11.18 12.07 -9.07
CA SER A 130 -11.36 12.22 -10.51
C SER A 130 -12.25 13.41 -10.85
N SER A 131 -11.99 14.05 -11.98
CA SER A 131 -12.88 15.07 -12.56
C SER A 131 -13.78 14.51 -13.65
N LEU A 132 -13.69 13.21 -13.92
CA LEU A 132 -14.56 12.55 -14.87
C LEU A 132 -16.01 12.60 -14.39
N ASP A 133 -16.93 12.51 -15.36
CA ASP A 133 -18.32 12.29 -15.04
C ASP A 133 -18.48 11.00 -14.22
N GLU A 134 -19.41 11.03 -13.27
CA GLU A 134 -19.62 9.96 -12.29
C GLU A 134 -19.83 8.58 -12.94
N LYS A 135 -20.47 8.54 -14.12
CA LYS A 135 -20.73 7.29 -14.87
C LYS A 135 -19.45 6.74 -15.52
N THR A 136 -18.68 7.56 -16.21
CA THR A 136 -17.40 7.13 -16.82
C THR A 136 -16.40 6.73 -15.74
N MET A 137 -16.34 7.46 -14.63
CA MET A 137 -15.43 7.11 -13.54
C MET A 137 -15.83 5.79 -12.89
N THR A 138 -17.11 5.60 -12.57
CA THR A 138 -17.60 4.34 -11.98
C THR A 138 -17.31 3.14 -12.88
N SER A 139 -17.50 3.26 -14.19
CA SER A 139 -17.19 2.17 -15.13
C SER A 139 -15.69 1.84 -15.20
N LYS A 140 -14.81 2.85 -15.27
CA LYS A 140 -13.35 2.65 -15.21
C LYS A 140 -12.93 2.04 -13.88
N LEU A 141 -13.48 2.51 -12.77
CA LEU A 141 -13.17 2.01 -11.42
C LEU A 141 -13.54 0.54 -11.29
N LEU A 142 -14.73 0.16 -11.75
CA LEU A 142 -15.18 -1.23 -11.76
C LEU A 142 -14.26 -2.13 -12.58
N ILE A 143 -13.79 -1.66 -13.75
CA ILE A 143 -12.82 -2.41 -14.57
C ILE A 143 -11.51 -2.63 -13.81
N TYR A 144 -10.93 -1.57 -13.24
CA TYR A 144 -9.69 -1.69 -12.48
C TYR A 144 -9.86 -2.56 -11.24
N GLN A 145 -10.98 -2.49 -10.53
CA GLN A 145 -11.26 -3.34 -9.37
C GLN A 145 -11.40 -4.81 -9.75
N ASP A 146 -12.13 -5.09 -10.83
CA ASP A 146 -12.25 -6.44 -11.37
C ASP A 146 -10.89 -7.01 -11.79
N LEU A 147 -9.96 -6.15 -12.22
CA LEU A 147 -8.58 -6.51 -12.53
C LEU A 147 -7.72 -6.72 -11.27
N ILE A 148 -7.74 -5.78 -10.31
CA ILE A 148 -6.95 -5.83 -9.06
C ILE A 148 -7.22 -7.13 -8.30
N PHE A 149 -8.50 -7.51 -8.19
CA PHE A 149 -8.95 -8.70 -7.46
C PHE A 149 -9.36 -9.84 -8.40
N SER A 150 -8.87 -9.83 -9.65
CA SER A 150 -9.13 -10.91 -10.59
C SER A 150 -8.53 -12.21 -10.07
N ARG A 151 -9.42 -13.15 -9.69
CA ARG A 151 -9.00 -14.49 -9.25
C ARG A 151 -8.15 -15.17 -10.31
N LYS A 152 -8.55 -15.09 -11.58
CA LYS A 152 -7.84 -15.74 -12.69
C LYS A 152 -6.41 -15.22 -12.81
N PHE A 153 -6.22 -13.90 -12.93
CA PHE A 153 -4.88 -13.34 -13.13
C PHE A 153 -4.00 -13.47 -11.89
N SER A 154 -4.55 -13.23 -10.70
CA SER A 154 -3.80 -13.35 -9.44
C SER A 154 -3.31 -14.79 -9.22
N ILE A 155 -4.14 -15.81 -9.53
CA ILE A 155 -3.72 -17.22 -9.49
C ILE A 155 -2.65 -17.51 -10.54
N TRP A 156 -2.84 -17.09 -11.79
CA TRP A 156 -1.86 -17.35 -12.87
C TRP A 156 -0.48 -16.75 -12.57
N ILE A 157 -0.43 -15.49 -12.11
CA ILE A 157 0.83 -14.83 -11.76
C ILE A 157 1.43 -15.42 -10.49
N GLY A 158 0.60 -15.79 -9.51
CA GLY A 158 1.04 -16.55 -8.34
C GLY A 158 1.72 -17.87 -8.75
N ILE A 159 1.10 -18.65 -9.64
CA ILE A 159 1.69 -19.91 -10.13
C ILE A 159 3.02 -19.63 -10.84
N LEU A 160 3.07 -18.62 -11.71
CA LEU A 160 4.29 -18.28 -12.45
C LEU A 160 5.45 -17.90 -11.51
N ILE A 161 5.21 -16.99 -10.58
CA ILE A 161 6.23 -16.53 -9.61
C ILE A 161 6.61 -17.66 -8.65
N GLY A 162 5.64 -18.45 -8.21
CA GLY A 162 5.87 -19.65 -7.39
C GLY A 162 6.80 -20.64 -8.08
N LEU A 163 6.52 -20.98 -9.35
CA LEU A 163 7.35 -21.90 -10.14
C LEU A 163 8.74 -21.34 -10.40
N ILE A 164 8.86 -20.07 -10.80
CA ILE A 164 10.16 -19.43 -11.04
C ILE A 164 11.01 -19.47 -9.77
N ALA A 165 10.44 -19.13 -8.62
CA ALA A 165 11.17 -19.12 -7.36
C ALA A 165 11.55 -20.53 -6.89
N SER A 166 10.61 -21.50 -6.96
CA SER A 166 10.88 -22.87 -6.52
C SER A 166 11.91 -23.58 -7.42
N VAL A 167 11.81 -23.41 -8.74
CA VAL A 167 12.79 -23.97 -9.68
C VAL A 167 14.12 -23.25 -9.58
N GLY A 168 14.08 -21.92 -9.43
CA GLY A 168 15.28 -21.09 -9.24
C GLY A 168 16.09 -21.54 -8.03
N ASP A 169 15.48 -21.63 -6.84
CA ASP A 169 16.18 -22.09 -5.64
C ASP A 169 16.59 -23.58 -5.75
N PHE A 170 15.80 -24.43 -6.43
CA PHE A 170 16.17 -25.84 -6.65
C PHE A 170 17.44 -25.99 -7.52
N LEU A 171 17.60 -25.14 -8.55
CA LEU A 171 18.74 -25.18 -9.49
C LEU A 171 19.98 -24.43 -8.99
N VAL A 172 19.81 -23.32 -8.29
CA VAL A 172 20.90 -22.43 -7.85
C VAL A 172 21.70 -23.02 -6.68
N GLY A 173 21.22 -24.12 -6.10
CA GLY A 173 21.90 -24.84 -5.03
C GLY A 173 21.35 -24.43 -3.67
N THR A 174 20.47 -25.26 -3.12
CA THR A 174 20.11 -25.19 -1.70
C THR A 174 21.18 -25.92 -0.87
N PRO A 175 21.38 -25.53 0.40
CA PRO A 175 22.40 -26.14 1.25
C PRO A 175 22.01 -27.57 1.71
N PHE A 176 20.82 -28.06 1.37
CA PHE A 176 20.32 -29.35 1.84
C PHE A 176 21.04 -30.52 1.18
N HIS A 177 21.29 -31.56 1.99
CA HIS A 177 22.00 -32.75 1.56
C HIS A 177 21.10 -33.74 0.80
N SER A 178 19.88 -33.93 1.28
CA SER A 178 18.91 -34.90 0.76
C SER A 178 18.03 -34.31 -0.35
N LEU A 179 17.62 -35.15 -1.31
CA LEU A 179 16.69 -34.73 -2.36
C LEU A 179 15.30 -34.44 -1.78
N GLU A 180 14.90 -35.21 -0.77
CA GLU A 180 13.65 -35.07 -0.04
C GLU A 180 13.55 -33.68 0.59
N ALA A 181 14.61 -33.19 1.25
CA ALA A 181 14.65 -31.85 1.82
C ALA A 181 14.52 -30.76 0.76
N LYS A 182 15.18 -30.93 -0.38
CA LYS A 182 15.05 -30.01 -1.53
C LYS A 182 13.62 -29.94 -2.04
N LEU A 183 12.93 -31.08 -2.13
CA LEU A 183 11.53 -31.14 -2.57
C LEU A 183 10.57 -30.53 -1.54
N VAL A 184 10.76 -30.80 -0.24
CA VAL A 184 9.97 -30.20 0.84
C VAL A 184 10.13 -28.68 0.81
N TYR A 185 11.37 -28.20 0.73
CA TYR A 185 11.65 -26.77 0.65
C TYR A 185 11.08 -26.14 -0.63
N ALA A 186 11.30 -26.73 -1.80
CA ALA A 186 10.79 -26.20 -3.06
C ALA A 186 9.25 -26.10 -3.06
N THR A 187 8.55 -27.08 -2.47
CA THR A 187 7.10 -27.05 -2.31
C THR A 187 6.65 -25.94 -1.38
N PHE A 188 7.32 -25.79 -0.23
CA PHE A 188 7.03 -24.72 0.72
C PHE A 188 7.30 -23.32 0.13
N GLN A 189 8.41 -23.18 -0.59
CA GLN A 189 8.78 -21.94 -1.28
C GLN A 189 7.80 -21.61 -2.40
N PHE A 190 7.35 -22.60 -3.16
CA PHE A 190 6.29 -22.43 -4.16
C PHE A 190 5.03 -21.83 -3.53
N ILE A 191 4.56 -22.37 -2.39
CA ILE A 191 3.36 -21.88 -1.71
C ILE A 191 3.56 -20.43 -1.22
N THR A 192 4.69 -20.15 -0.59
CA THR A 192 5.04 -18.81 -0.09
C THR A 192 5.07 -17.79 -1.24
N MET A 193 5.76 -18.12 -2.32
CA MET A 193 5.94 -17.24 -3.48
C MET A 193 4.70 -17.16 -4.36
N PHE A 194 3.82 -18.16 -4.31
CA PHE A 194 2.50 -18.09 -4.94
C PHE A 194 1.65 -16.95 -4.34
N PHE A 195 1.56 -16.88 -3.01
CA PHE A 195 0.86 -15.77 -2.35
C PHE A 195 1.57 -14.43 -2.57
N ALA A 196 2.91 -14.43 -2.58
CA ALA A 196 3.69 -13.23 -2.89
C ALA A 196 3.40 -12.70 -4.30
N GLY A 197 3.49 -13.56 -5.32
CA GLY A 197 3.24 -13.22 -6.71
C GLY A 197 1.83 -12.71 -6.96
N ALA A 198 0.85 -13.37 -6.33
CA ALA A 198 -0.54 -12.94 -6.35
C ALA A 198 -0.70 -11.51 -5.78
N ALA A 199 0.07 -11.16 -4.74
CA ALA A 199 0.03 -9.82 -4.15
C ALA A 199 0.72 -8.76 -5.00
N ILE A 200 1.88 -9.09 -5.56
CA ILE A 200 2.63 -8.20 -6.47
C ILE A 200 1.74 -7.78 -7.64
N PHE A 201 0.98 -8.73 -8.22
CA PHE A 201 0.02 -8.41 -9.27
C PHE A 201 -1.01 -7.36 -8.82
N SER A 202 -1.71 -7.62 -7.71
CA SER A 202 -2.72 -6.69 -7.21
C SER A 202 -2.13 -5.31 -6.87
N MET A 203 -0.92 -5.27 -6.32
CA MET A 203 -0.19 -4.02 -6.07
C MET A 203 0.12 -3.26 -7.35
N VAL A 204 0.67 -3.92 -8.37
CA VAL A 204 1.00 -3.27 -9.65
C VAL A 204 -0.26 -2.67 -10.29
N ILE A 205 -1.36 -3.44 -10.36
CA ILE A 205 -2.62 -2.92 -10.92
C ILE A 205 -3.18 -1.78 -10.07
N PHE A 206 -3.06 -1.86 -8.74
CA PHE A 206 -3.45 -0.76 -7.86
C PHE A 206 -2.62 0.51 -8.10
N SER A 207 -1.31 0.41 -8.31
CA SER A 207 -0.50 1.57 -8.71
C SER A 207 -0.93 2.16 -10.05
N PHE A 208 -1.21 1.32 -11.05
CA PHE A 208 -1.76 1.78 -12.32
C PHE A 208 -3.09 2.50 -12.15
N PHE A 209 -3.95 1.98 -11.28
CA PHE A 209 -5.23 2.58 -10.97
C PHE A 209 -5.08 4.00 -10.37
N ILE A 210 -4.23 4.16 -9.35
CA ILE A 210 -3.95 5.48 -8.76
C ILE A 210 -3.33 6.43 -9.78
N TYR A 211 -2.42 5.94 -10.62
CA TYR A 211 -1.82 6.72 -11.71
C TYR A 211 -2.88 7.21 -12.71
N THR A 212 -3.78 6.33 -13.15
CA THR A 212 -4.85 6.70 -14.10
C THR A 212 -5.79 7.75 -13.51
N ILE A 213 -6.26 7.58 -12.26
CA ILE A 213 -7.14 8.56 -11.63
C ILE A 213 -6.47 9.93 -11.51
N SER A 214 -5.21 9.95 -11.04
CA SER A 214 -4.47 11.20 -10.86
C SER A 214 -4.10 11.89 -12.17
N LYS A 215 -4.04 11.17 -13.28
CA LYS A 215 -3.82 11.75 -14.61
C LYS A 215 -5.10 12.35 -15.19
N GLU A 216 -6.25 11.77 -14.86
CA GLU A 216 -7.55 12.17 -15.41
C GLU A 216 -8.27 13.23 -14.56
N SER A 217 -7.68 13.67 -13.45
CA SER A 217 -8.18 14.78 -12.63
C SER A 217 -7.83 16.15 -13.23
N ASP A 218 -8.87 16.94 -13.46
CA ASP A 218 -8.83 18.25 -14.09
C ASP A 218 -7.97 19.26 -13.31
N LEU A 219 -7.31 20.15 -14.06
CA LEU A 219 -6.29 21.10 -13.59
C LEU A 219 -6.85 22.31 -12.81
N GLN A 220 -8.14 22.28 -12.47
CA GLN A 220 -8.76 23.35 -11.70
C GLN A 220 -8.35 23.28 -10.23
N THR A 221 -8.45 24.43 -9.54
CA THR A 221 -8.06 24.51 -8.14
C THR A 221 -8.80 23.49 -7.29
N LEU A 222 -8.05 22.64 -6.60
CA LEU A 222 -8.57 21.57 -5.76
C LEU A 222 -9.22 22.17 -4.51
N ASP A 223 -10.45 21.75 -4.26
CA ASP A 223 -11.13 22.06 -2.99
C ASP A 223 -10.46 21.32 -1.82
N LEU A 224 -10.66 21.83 -0.60
CA LEU A 224 -10.09 21.29 0.63
C LEU A 224 -10.44 19.80 0.81
N ASP A 225 -11.68 19.42 0.49
CA ASP A 225 -12.14 18.04 0.59
C ASP A 225 -11.34 17.12 -0.35
N LYS A 226 -11.10 17.54 -1.60
CA LYS A 226 -10.27 16.77 -2.55
C LYS A 226 -8.83 16.63 -2.07
N LYS A 227 -8.25 17.68 -1.46
CA LYS A 227 -6.90 17.61 -0.87
C LYS A 227 -6.83 16.62 0.28
N ASN A 228 -7.84 16.58 1.14
CA ASN A 228 -7.92 15.63 2.24
C ASN A 228 -8.02 14.20 1.72
N THR A 229 -8.87 13.97 0.72
CA THR A 229 -9.03 12.67 0.05
C THR A 229 -7.73 12.20 -0.61
N ILE A 230 -7.00 13.10 -1.29
CA ILE A 230 -5.68 12.80 -1.89
C ILE A 230 -4.68 12.35 -0.82
N ASN A 231 -4.57 13.09 0.28
CA ASN A 231 -3.67 12.73 1.39
C ASN A 231 -4.07 11.40 2.05
N TYR A 232 -5.37 11.14 2.18
CA TYR A 232 -5.89 9.89 2.70
C TYR A 232 -5.50 8.69 1.80
N ILE A 233 -5.65 8.84 0.49
CA ILE A 233 -5.25 7.81 -0.49
C ILE A 233 -3.73 7.61 -0.51
N GLY A 234 -2.96 8.69 -0.39
CA GLY A 234 -1.51 8.63 -0.19
C GLY A 234 -1.12 7.83 1.06
N SER A 235 -1.83 8.04 2.17
CA SER A 235 -1.61 7.28 3.41
C SER A 235 -1.91 5.79 3.25
N ILE A 236 -2.99 5.42 2.54
CA ILE A 236 -3.30 4.02 2.24
C ILE A 236 -2.19 3.38 1.41
N HIS A 237 -1.74 4.06 0.35
CA HIS A 237 -0.70 3.56 -0.55
C HIS A 237 0.66 3.39 0.13
N LEU A 238 0.99 4.31 1.04
CA LEU A 238 2.21 4.20 1.85
C LEU A 238 2.10 3.03 2.85
N LYS A 239 0.93 2.84 3.48
CA LYS A 239 0.69 1.71 4.39
C LYS A 239 0.78 0.37 3.67
N SER A 240 0.20 0.24 2.47
CA SER A 240 0.37 -0.98 1.66
C SER A 240 1.83 -1.20 1.27
N ALA A 241 2.58 -0.16 0.91
CA ALA A 241 4.01 -0.28 0.64
C ALA A 241 4.80 -0.77 1.85
N MET A 242 4.55 -0.22 3.04
CA MET A 242 5.21 -0.66 4.28
C MET A 242 4.91 -2.13 4.60
N ILE A 243 3.67 -2.56 4.39
CA ILE A 243 3.27 -3.96 4.56
C ILE A 243 3.98 -4.88 3.55
N THR A 244 4.47 -4.37 2.41
CA THR A 244 5.24 -5.14 1.42
C THR A 244 6.74 -5.16 1.71
N ILE A 245 7.28 -4.10 2.32
CA ILE A 245 8.69 -4.03 2.72
C ILE A 245 9.00 -5.06 3.80
N VAL A 246 8.09 -5.30 4.76
CA VAL A 246 8.30 -6.27 5.84
C VAL A 246 8.52 -7.70 5.32
N PRO A 247 7.67 -8.26 4.42
CA PRO A 247 7.90 -9.50 3.70
C PRO A 247 9.25 -9.57 2.98
N PHE A 248 9.64 -8.50 2.30
CA PHE A 248 10.93 -8.44 1.61
C PHE A 248 12.10 -8.59 2.60
N PHE A 249 12.06 -7.84 3.70
CA PHE A 249 13.05 -7.94 4.77
C PHE A 249 13.08 -9.33 5.41
N LEU A 250 11.93 -9.92 5.70
CA LEU A 250 11.83 -11.27 6.25
C LEU A 250 12.43 -12.32 5.32
N GLY A 251 12.26 -12.18 4.00
CA GLY A 251 12.87 -13.09 3.02
C GLY A 251 14.40 -13.04 3.03
N VAL A 252 14.98 -11.84 3.16
CA VAL A 252 16.44 -11.65 3.29
C VAL A 252 16.95 -12.24 4.62
N VAL A 253 16.27 -11.94 5.73
CA VAL A 253 16.60 -12.48 7.05
C VAL A 253 16.51 -14.02 7.06
N ALA A 254 15.50 -14.60 6.40
CA ALA A 254 15.35 -16.05 6.29
C ALA A 254 16.56 -16.71 5.60
N LYS A 255 17.06 -16.13 4.50
CA LYS A 255 18.27 -16.61 3.82
C LYS A 255 19.52 -16.45 4.69
N PHE A 256 19.65 -15.33 5.40
CA PHE A 256 20.77 -15.07 6.30
C PHE A 256 20.82 -16.06 7.46
N ILE A 257 19.68 -16.32 8.13
CA ILE A 257 19.59 -17.31 9.22
C ILE A 257 19.89 -18.72 8.71
N GLY A 258 19.53 -19.01 7.47
CA GLY A 258 19.75 -20.30 6.85
C GLY A 258 21.17 -20.50 6.36
N ASP A 259 22.03 -19.48 6.35
CA ASP A 259 23.36 -19.54 5.72
C ASP A 259 23.29 -20.00 4.25
N TRP A 260 22.38 -19.38 3.49
CA TRP A 260 22.18 -19.73 2.08
C TRP A 260 23.13 -18.95 1.18
N SER A 261 23.63 -19.60 0.13
CA SER A 261 24.52 -18.93 -0.83
C SER A 261 23.83 -17.74 -1.51
N TRP A 262 24.48 -16.58 -1.47
CA TRP A 262 24.11 -15.42 -2.27
C TRP A 262 24.70 -15.54 -3.67
N GLU A 263 24.08 -16.40 -4.48
CA GLU A 263 24.40 -16.48 -5.90
C GLU A 263 23.89 -15.25 -6.66
N PHE A 264 24.54 -14.92 -7.76
CA PHE A 264 24.21 -13.73 -8.57
C PHE A 264 22.71 -13.67 -8.95
N LEU A 265 22.11 -14.82 -9.26
CA LEU A 265 20.69 -14.92 -9.61
C LEU A 265 19.77 -14.56 -8.44
N ILE A 266 20.14 -14.94 -7.21
CA ILE A 266 19.39 -14.59 -6.00
C ILE A 266 19.52 -13.10 -5.72
N ILE A 267 20.72 -12.53 -5.85
CA ILE A 267 20.95 -11.08 -5.69
C ILE A 267 20.12 -10.30 -6.71
N LEU A 268 20.11 -10.74 -7.97
CA LEU A 268 19.30 -10.15 -9.03
C LEU A 268 17.81 -10.22 -8.71
N TRP A 269 17.33 -11.36 -8.18
CA TRP A 269 15.94 -11.56 -7.79
C TRP A 269 15.50 -10.59 -6.69
N TYR A 270 16.23 -10.51 -5.57
CA TYR A 270 15.92 -9.57 -4.48
C TYR A 270 16.07 -8.10 -4.93
N SER A 271 17.07 -7.79 -5.76
CA SER A 271 17.24 -6.44 -6.31
C SER A 271 16.07 -6.04 -7.21
N SER A 272 15.57 -6.97 -8.03
CA SER A 272 14.40 -6.72 -8.89
C SER A 272 13.14 -6.43 -8.05
N PHE A 273 12.96 -7.14 -6.92
CA PHE A 273 11.88 -6.88 -5.99
C PHE A 273 11.98 -5.53 -5.31
N ALA A 274 13.17 -5.14 -4.86
CA ALA A 274 13.39 -3.82 -4.29
C ALA A 274 13.04 -2.70 -5.28
N ILE A 275 13.47 -2.84 -6.55
CA ILE A 275 13.14 -1.89 -7.62
C ILE A 275 11.62 -1.83 -7.84
N LEU A 276 10.93 -2.97 -7.86
CA LEU A 276 9.47 -3.03 -7.98
C LEU A 276 8.76 -2.32 -6.83
N ILE A 277 9.24 -2.46 -5.58
CA ILE A 277 8.67 -1.77 -4.42
C ILE A 277 8.89 -0.25 -4.53
N ILE A 278 10.10 0.19 -4.90
CA ILE A 278 10.40 1.62 -5.12
C ILE A 278 9.50 2.19 -6.21
N PHE A 279 9.35 1.47 -7.31
CA PHE A 279 8.50 1.87 -8.43
C PHE A 279 7.03 1.94 -8.02
N TYR A 280 6.54 0.96 -7.26
CA TYR A 280 5.19 0.96 -6.69
C TYR A 280 4.94 2.20 -5.84
N ILE A 281 5.89 2.59 -4.97
CA ILE A 281 5.77 3.77 -4.12
C ILE A 281 5.80 5.06 -4.94
N TYR A 282 6.82 5.23 -5.79
CA TYR A 282 7.16 6.53 -6.35
C TYR A 282 6.30 6.89 -7.58
N TRP A 283 6.03 5.93 -8.47
CA TRP A 283 5.41 6.24 -9.76
C TRP A 283 4.01 6.88 -9.64
N PRO A 284 3.01 6.25 -9.00
CA PRO A 284 1.68 6.86 -8.89
C PRO A 284 1.72 8.15 -8.06
N MET A 285 2.63 8.25 -7.10
CA MET A 285 2.68 9.34 -6.13
C MET A 285 3.36 10.58 -6.67
N LEU A 286 4.32 10.43 -7.59
CA LEU A 286 4.87 11.55 -8.35
C LEU A 286 3.79 12.26 -9.16
N ASN A 287 2.84 11.51 -9.73
CA ASN A 287 1.76 12.11 -10.49
C ASN A 287 0.81 12.92 -9.60
N ILE A 288 0.47 12.39 -8.43
CA ILE A 288 -0.30 13.12 -7.41
C ILE A 288 0.45 14.37 -6.93
N HIS A 289 1.77 14.27 -6.71
CA HIS A 289 2.60 15.41 -6.33
C HIS A 289 2.55 16.53 -7.37
N ASN A 290 2.72 16.19 -8.65
CA ASN A 290 2.65 17.16 -9.75
C ASN A 290 1.29 17.86 -9.82
N LEU A 291 0.21 17.11 -9.56
CA LEU A 291 -1.14 17.66 -9.48
C LEU A 291 -1.31 18.63 -8.31
N MET A 292 -0.86 18.26 -7.11
CA MET A 292 -0.91 19.16 -5.95
C MET A 292 -0.03 20.40 -6.14
N GLN A 293 1.13 20.25 -6.77
CA GLN A 293 2.01 21.37 -7.10
C GLN A 293 1.34 22.36 -8.06
N THR A 294 0.71 21.84 -9.12
CA THR A 294 -0.01 22.69 -10.09
C THR A 294 -1.17 23.45 -9.45
N ASP A 295 -1.90 22.82 -8.51
CA ASP A 295 -2.94 23.50 -7.74
C ASP A 295 -2.36 24.61 -6.85
N VAL A 296 -1.28 24.34 -6.10
CA VAL A 296 -0.62 25.34 -5.27
C VAL A 296 -0.15 26.52 -6.12
N ASP A 297 0.47 26.28 -7.26
CA ASP A 297 0.94 27.33 -8.18
C ASP A 297 -0.24 28.18 -8.70
N ASN A 298 -1.35 27.55 -9.07
CA ASN A 298 -2.58 28.24 -9.49
C ASN A 298 -3.19 29.08 -8.37
N GLN A 299 -3.18 28.60 -7.13
CA GLN A 299 -3.69 29.34 -5.96
C GLN A 299 -2.78 30.52 -5.62
N VAL A 300 -1.46 30.32 -5.62
CA VAL A 300 -0.46 31.38 -5.43
C VAL A 300 -0.61 32.45 -6.51
N LEU A 301 -0.80 32.08 -7.78
CA LEU A 301 -1.03 33.03 -8.86
C LEU A 301 -2.30 33.87 -8.64
N LYS A 302 -3.42 33.24 -8.24
CA LYS A 302 -4.67 33.93 -7.90
C LYS A 302 -4.46 34.93 -6.75
N VAL A 303 -3.68 34.57 -5.72
CA VAL A 303 -3.35 35.47 -4.60
C VAL A 303 -2.44 36.60 -5.05
N LYS A 304 -1.41 36.34 -5.86
CA LYS A 304 -0.53 37.36 -6.44
C LYS A 304 -1.29 38.39 -7.27
N LEU A 305 -2.26 37.97 -8.09
CA LEU A 305 -3.13 38.88 -8.83
C LEU A 305 -4.00 39.74 -7.90
N LYS A 306 -4.50 39.18 -6.79
CA LYS A 306 -5.23 39.95 -5.76
C LYS A 306 -4.33 40.95 -5.04
N ILE A 307 -3.08 40.59 -4.72
CA ILE A 307 -2.07 41.47 -4.14
C ILE A 307 -1.79 42.64 -5.09
N GLN A 308 -1.53 42.37 -6.37
CA GLN A 308 -1.29 43.40 -7.38
C GLN A 308 -2.48 44.35 -7.52
N LYS A 309 -3.71 43.83 -7.53
CA LYS A 309 -4.92 44.66 -7.55
C LYS A 309 -5.02 45.53 -6.30
N LYS A 310 -4.73 44.97 -5.12
CA LYS A 310 -4.77 45.71 -3.85
C LYS A 310 -3.66 46.76 -3.71
N LEU A 311 -2.49 46.53 -4.28
CA LEU A 311 -1.43 47.54 -4.36
C LEU A 311 -1.88 48.75 -5.19
N LYS A 312 -2.50 48.52 -6.36
CA LYS A 312 -3.07 49.61 -7.19
C LYS A 312 -4.18 50.39 -6.46
N GLU A 313 -4.98 49.72 -5.62
CA GLU A 313 -5.99 50.37 -4.77
C GLU A 313 -5.36 51.18 -3.63
N LEU A 314 -4.21 50.76 -3.09
CA LEU A 314 -3.46 51.50 -2.09
C LEU A 314 -2.86 52.79 -2.65
N ASP A 315 -2.38 52.77 -3.90
CA ASP A 315 -1.86 53.96 -4.59
C ASP A 315 -2.93 55.05 -4.76
N SER A 316 -4.21 54.64 -4.86
CA SER A 316 -5.35 55.56 -5.03
C SER A 316 -6.04 55.93 -3.71
N TYR A 317 -6.13 55.01 -2.74
CA TYR A 317 -6.77 55.23 -1.43
C TYR A 317 -5.99 54.52 -0.31
N PRO A 318 -4.94 55.16 0.23
CA PRO A 318 -4.16 54.60 1.34
C PRO A 318 -5.01 54.60 2.61
N SER A 319 -5.32 53.42 3.13
CA SER A 319 -6.01 53.26 4.42
C SER A 319 -5.38 52.11 5.22
N SER A 320 -5.34 52.25 6.55
CA SER A 320 -4.81 51.21 7.46
C SER A 320 -5.47 49.84 7.20
N ARG A 321 -6.77 49.82 6.90
CA ARG A 321 -7.51 48.60 6.55
C ARG A 321 -7.02 47.95 5.24
N ASN A 322 -6.62 48.75 4.25
CA ASN A 322 -6.07 48.23 3.00
C ASN A 322 -4.65 47.66 3.20
N PHE A 323 -3.83 48.28 4.05
CA PHE A 323 -2.52 47.74 4.43
C PHE A 323 -2.64 46.42 5.21
N MET A 324 -3.58 46.32 6.15
CA MET A 324 -3.84 45.07 6.88
C MET A 324 -4.24 43.93 5.94
N LYS A 325 -5.17 44.17 5.02
CA LYS A 325 -5.57 43.18 3.99
C LYS A 325 -4.43 42.78 3.06
N LEU A 326 -3.51 43.70 2.74
CA LEU A 326 -2.33 43.38 1.93
C LEU A 326 -1.39 42.43 2.68
N ASN A 327 -1.16 42.68 3.98
CA ASN A 327 -0.37 41.79 4.82
C ASN A 327 -1.02 40.40 4.94
N GLU A 328 -2.34 40.33 5.16
CA GLU A 328 -3.08 39.06 5.17
C GLU A 328 -2.92 38.27 3.85
N LEU A 329 -2.96 38.95 2.70
CA LEU A 329 -2.74 38.32 1.40
C LEU A 329 -1.31 37.82 1.21
N ARG A 330 -0.30 38.56 1.70
CA ARG A 330 1.11 38.12 1.68
C ARG A 330 1.35 36.94 2.61
N ASP A 331 0.75 36.94 3.79
CA ASP A 331 0.81 35.80 4.71
C ASP A 331 0.14 34.56 4.10
N LEU A 332 -0.99 34.75 3.40
CA LEU A 332 -1.65 33.67 2.66
C LEU A 332 -0.78 33.15 1.52
N GLU A 333 -0.12 34.03 0.75
CA GLU A 333 0.83 33.63 -0.30
C GLU A 333 1.96 32.76 0.26
N ASN A 334 2.59 33.20 1.35
CA ASN A 334 3.67 32.47 2.02
C ASN A 334 3.21 31.11 2.56
N LYS A 335 1.99 31.04 3.11
CA LYS A 335 1.42 29.77 3.59
C LYS A 335 1.10 28.81 2.46
N LEU A 336 0.58 29.32 1.33
CA LEU A 336 0.29 28.48 0.16
C LEU A 336 1.57 27.97 -0.50
N SER A 337 2.58 28.83 -0.68
CA SER A 337 3.84 28.44 -1.33
C SER A 337 4.67 27.44 -0.51
N SER A 338 4.50 27.41 0.81
CA SER A 338 5.16 26.46 1.72
C SER A 338 4.35 25.19 1.99
N GLN A 339 3.18 25.04 1.37
CA GLN A 339 2.34 23.86 1.55
C GLN A 339 3.04 22.60 1.01
N ASN A 340 3.06 21.52 1.80
CA ASN A 340 3.58 20.23 1.33
C ASN A 340 2.67 19.70 0.21
N THR A 341 3.27 19.42 -0.95
CA THR A 341 2.61 18.89 -2.15
C THR A 341 2.74 17.37 -2.27
N TRP A 342 3.54 16.73 -1.43
CA TRP A 342 3.57 15.27 -1.37
C TRP A 342 2.39 14.74 -0.55
N PRO A 343 1.72 13.66 -1.00
CA PRO A 343 0.58 13.07 -0.30
C PRO A 343 0.99 12.25 0.94
N PHE A 344 2.27 12.32 1.32
CA PHE A 344 2.87 11.66 2.49
C PHE A 344 3.95 12.54 3.12
N ASP A 345 4.29 12.22 4.37
CA ASP A 345 5.43 12.81 5.06
C ASP A 345 6.75 12.31 4.42
N LEU A 346 7.64 13.24 4.05
CA LEU A 346 8.97 12.94 3.52
C LEU A 346 9.77 11.99 4.44
N LYS A 347 9.53 12.07 5.76
CA LYS A 347 10.15 11.15 6.73
C LYS A 347 9.72 9.70 6.53
N SER A 348 8.48 9.48 6.13
CA SER A 348 7.97 8.13 5.90
C SER A 348 8.53 7.53 4.61
N ILE A 349 8.75 8.37 3.59
CA ILE A 349 9.43 7.95 2.35
C ILE A 349 10.88 7.56 2.65
N SER A 350 11.62 8.40 3.38
CA SER A 350 13.01 8.11 3.70
C SER A 350 13.13 6.83 4.54
N ALA A 351 12.21 6.62 5.50
CA ALA A 351 12.12 5.36 6.23
C ALA A 351 11.85 4.17 5.30
N ALA A 352 10.95 4.30 4.32
CA ALA A 352 10.69 3.24 3.34
C ALA A 352 11.94 2.92 2.50
N PHE A 353 12.66 3.94 2.02
CA PHE A 353 13.90 3.73 1.26
C PHE A 353 14.97 3.05 2.10
N VAL A 354 15.18 3.49 3.33
CA VAL A 354 16.14 2.85 4.25
C VAL A 354 15.75 1.39 4.49
N ALA A 355 14.47 1.11 4.70
CA ALA A 355 13.97 -0.25 4.94
C ALA A 355 14.08 -1.17 3.70
N ILE A 356 14.17 -0.62 2.49
CA ILE A 356 14.43 -1.38 1.26
C ILE A 356 15.94 -1.56 1.03
N ILE A 357 16.72 -0.49 1.21
CA ILE A 357 18.17 -0.48 0.95
C ILE A 357 18.92 -1.33 1.99
N PHE A 358 18.52 -1.27 3.26
CA PHE A 358 19.19 -2.00 4.34
C PHE A 358 19.28 -3.52 4.09
N PRO A 359 18.19 -4.24 3.74
CA PRO A 359 18.28 -5.65 3.36
C PRO A 359 19.24 -5.91 2.18
N ILE A 360 19.31 -5.03 1.18
CA ILE A 360 20.24 -5.19 0.05
C ILE A 360 21.69 -5.00 0.51
N LEU A 361 21.95 -4.04 1.40
CA LEU A 361 23.27 -3.85 1.98
C LEU A 361 23.69 -5.05 2.81
N LEU A 362 22.77 -5.67 3.56
CA LEU A 362 23.05 -6.92 4.27
C LEU A 362 23.48 -8.03 3.31
N ILE A 363 22.79 -8.19 2.18
CA ILE A 363 23.16 -9.17 1.13
C ILE A 363 24.58 -8.93 0.61
N ILE A 364 24.92 -7.67 0.32
CA ILE A 364 26.24 -7.30 -0.22
C ILE A 364 27.34 -7.56 0.81
N ILE A 365 27.11 -7.16 2.08
CA ILE A 365 28.08 -7.36 3.17
C ILE A 365 28.33 -8.85 3.38
N ASP A 366 27.26 -9.65 3.46
CA ASP A 366 27.36 -11.09 3.67
C ASP A 366 28.12 -11.76 2.52
N LYS A 367 27.82 -11.39 1.27
CA LYS A 367 28.57 -11.88 0.11
C LYS A 367 30.06 -11.53 0.18
N ILE A 368 30.41 -10.31 0.58
CA ILE A 368 31.80 -9.85 0.70
C ILE A 368 32.53 -10.58 1.84
N TRP A 369 31.86 -10.84 2.96
CA TRP A 369 32.47 -11.52 4.12
C TRP A 369 32.55 -13.04 3.96
N SER A 370 31.74 -13.62 3.07
CA SER A 370 31.78 -15.05 2.69
C SER A 370 32.89 -15.40 1.70
N ILE A 371 33.55 -14.39 1.09
CA ILE A 371 34.73 -14.53 0.21
C ILE A 371 35.99 -14.38 1.07
#